data_AF-A0A8T1EZ52-F1
#
_entry.id   AF-A0A8T1EZ52-F1
#
_cell.length_a   1.000
_cell.length_b   1.000
_cell.length_c   1.000
_cell.angle_alpha   90.00
_cell.angle_beta   90.00
_cell.angle_gamma   90.00
#
_symmetry.space_group_name_H-M   'P 1'
#
loop_
_entity.id
_entity.type
_entity.pdbx_description
1 polymer ?
#
loop_
_entity_poly.entity_id
_entity_poly.type
_entity_poly.pdbx_seq_one_letter_code
_entity_poly.pdbx_strand_id
1 'polypeptide(L)'
;MARKVWFQLVDAATRGAYADTTADSLRLPEDAEDIGDLRDAVFTKVSRALPASLIASNLRVYSNRAAYDEENGQPLKASASVDDLGKDDDCALIVEVPTQHLVPRTVASVAELIAIPRTTALNELETYAEECLSLTEWDVGVVHKIPLIWEFMSSLGGCTTSGEMFWRMEDKQVVSLMVDGWFRESTRDRINVHANKKSILMGSPGIGKSTLLCVMAFHLVFKHKKNVLVYRRLTGRKQSNCLFYLGYEDGKVVQFAVQRCKAPNAISIYEHLIRQQGISNVWLLLDGFRTG
;
A
#
# COMPACT_ATOMS: atom_id res chain seq x y z
N MET A 1 41.05 -13.15 -7.37
CA MET A 1 40.48 -14.44 -6.93
C MET A 1 39.12 -14.16 -6.33
N ALA A 2 38.05 -14.77 -6.86
CA ALA A 2 36.70 -14.65 -6.33
C ALA A 2 36.63 -15.09 -4.85
N ARG A 3 36.25 -14.17 -3.97
CA ARG A 3 36.24 -14.37 -2.52
C ARG A 3 34.91 -14.97 -2.07
N LYS A 4 34.94 -16.04 -1.29
CA LYS A 4 33.74 -16.62 -0.66
C LYS A 4 33.42 -15.85 0.62
N VAL A 5 32.18 -15.43 0.79
CA VAL A 5 31.69 -14.71 1.97
C VAL A 5 30.40 -15.34 2.47
N TRP A 6 30.32 -15.57 3.77
CA TRP A 6 29.16 -16.09 4.47
C TRP A 6 28.27 -14.96 4.99
N PHE A 7 26.97 -15.14 4.87
CA PHE A 7 25.95 -14.20 5.33
C PHE A 7 24.71 -14.95 5.83
N GLN A 8 23.94 -14.30 6.68
CA GLN A 8 22.63 -14.77 7.12
C GLN A 8 21.60 -13.67 6.94
N LEU A 9 20.45 -14.02 6.35
CA LEU A 9 19.32 -13.10 6.27
C LEU A 9 18.56 -13.08 7.60
N VAL A 10 18.29 -11.88 8.11
CA VAL A 10 17.47 -11.71 9.30
C VAL A 10 16.31 -10.76 9.02
N ASP A 11 15.18 -11.02 9.65
CA ASP A 11 14.01 -10.13 9.59
C ASP A 11 14.16 -9.02 10.61
N ALA A 12 14.07 -7.75 10.17
CA ALA A 12 14.26 -6.60 11.04
C ALA A 12 13.25 -6.52 12.20
N ALA A 13 12.04 -7.06 12.05
CA ALA A 13 10.99 -6.99 13.07
C ALA A 13 11.18 -8.06 14.14
N THR A 14 11.53 -9.29 13.75
CA THR A 14 11.70 -10.40 14.69
C THR A 14 13.13 -10.52 15.20
N ARG A 15 14.10 -9.92 14.49
CA ARG A 15 15.54 -10.13 14.65
C ARG A 15 15.96 -11.60 14.48
N GLY A 16 15.04 -12.47 14.05
CA GLY A 16 15.25 -13.88 13.78
C GLY A 16 15.62 -14.13 12.31
N ALA A 17 15.80 -15.39 11.96
CA ALA A 17 16.04 -15.80 10.57
C ALA A 17 14.92 -15.32 9.65
N TYR A 18 15.27 -14.70 8.51
CA TYR A 18 14.28 -14.32 7.52
C TYR A 18 13.75 -15.58 6.83
N ALA A 19 12.42 -15.78 6.82
CA ALA A 19 11.77 -16.90 6.14
C ALA A 19 12.42 -18.27 6.43
N ASP A 20 12.78 -18.53 7.69
CA ASP A 20 13.45 -19.75 8.17
C ASP A 20 14.77 -20.09 7.44
N THR A 21 15.44 -19.07 6.89
CA THR A 21 16.74 -19.25 6.23
C THR A 21 17.89 -19.50 7.22
N THR A 22 18.88 -20.26 6.77
CA THR A 22 20.13 -20.48 7.49
C THR A 22 21.25 -19.60 6.92
N ALA A 23 22.42 -19.61 7.57
CA ALA A 23 23.61 -19.02 6.96
C ALA A 23 23.89 -19.65 5.59
N ASP A 24 24.24 -18.82 4.63
CA ASP A 24 24.55 -19.19 3.25
C ASP A 24 25.80 -18.40 2.82
N SER A 25 26.38 -18.76 1.68
CA SER A 25 27.59 -18.13 1.16
C SER A 25 27.48 -17.77 -0.30
N LEU A 26 28.15 -16.70 -0.70
CA LEU A 26 28.27 -16.31 -2.09
C LEU A 26 29.73 -16.05 -2.44
N ARG A 27 30.05 -16.16 -3.74
CA ARG A 27 31.34 -15.71 -4.26
C ARG A 27 31.17 -14.30 -4.77
N LEU A 28 31.91 -13.37 -4.19
CA LEU A 28 31.95 -11.99 -4.68
C LEU A 28 32.71 -11.93 -6.02
N PRO A 29 32.29 -11.03 -6.93
CA PRO A 29 33.08 -10.64 -8.09
C PRO A 29 34.51 -10.22 -7.70
N GLU A 30 35.47 -10.33 -8.63
CA GLU A 30 36.87 -9.98 -8.33
C GLU A 30 37.09 -8.47 -8.14
N ASP A 31 36.19 -7.66 -8.67
CA ASP A 31 36.14 -6.19 -8.57
C ASP A 31 35.27 -5.68 -7.41
N ALA A 32 34.72 -6.58 -6.58
CA ALA A 32 33.97 -6.20 -5.40
C ALA A 32 34.93 -5.79 -4.27
N GLU A 33 34.84 -4.53 -3.83
CA GLU A 33 35.74 -3.94 -2.84
C GLU A 33 35.03 -3.67 -1.50
N ASP A 34 33.71 -3.42 -1.53
CA ASP A 34 33.00 -2.90 -0.37
C ASP A 34 31.69 -3.61 -0.02
N ILE A 35 31.07 -3.17 1.08
CA ILE A 35 29.78 -3.69 1.57
C ILE A 35 28.63 -3.38 0.60
N GLY A 36 28.73 -2.33 -0.22
CA GLY A 36 27.80 -2.03 -1.31
C GLY A 36 27.79 -3.15 -2.35
N ASP A 37 28.96 -3.56 -2.81
CA ASP A 37 29.11 -4.66 -3.79
C ASP A 37 28.59 -5.98 -3.22
N LEU A 38 28.90 -6.27 -1.95
CA LEU A 38 28.37 -7.44 -1.26
C LEU A 38 26.85 -7.41 -1.20
N ARG A 39 26.28 -6.27 -0.85
CA ARG A 39 24.82 -6.09 -0.72
C ARG A 39 24.12 -6.31 -2.05
N ASP A 40 24.68 -5.83 -3.15
CA ASP A 40 24.14 -6.02 -4.50
C ASP A 40 24.24 -7.49 -4.94
N ALA A 41 25.33 -8.18 -4.59
CA ALA A 41 25.50 -9.62 -4.83
C ALA A 41 24.52 -10.47 -4.00
N VAL A 42 24.33 -10.15 -2.71
CA VAL A 42 23.33 -10.81 -1.85
C VAL A 42 21.94 -10.59 -2.43
N PHE A 43 21.57 -9.35 -2.75
CA PHE A 43 20.26 -9.02 -3.30
C PHE A 43 20.00 -9.79 -4.59
N THR A 44 20.98 -9.85 -5.50
CA THR A 44 20.87 -10.62 -6.74
C THR A 44 20.57 -12.09 -6.45
N LYS A 45 21.30 -12.70 -5.51
CA LYS A 45 21.13 -14.10 -5.12
C LYS A 45 19.76 -14.39 -4.51
N VAL A 46 19.26 -13.52 -3.64
CA VAL A 46 18.06 -13.78 -2.82
C VAL A 46 16.80 -13.03 -3.28
N SER A 47 16.91 -12.23 -4.35
CA SER A 47 15.84 -11.35 -4.88
C SER A 47 14.47 -12.03 -5.03
N ARG A 48 14.43 -13.30 -5.43
CA ARG A 48 13.18 -14.07 -5.60
C ARG A 48 12.46 -14.39 -4.29
N ALA A 49 13.21 -14.46 -3.19
CA ALA A 49 12.67 -14.69 -1.85
C ALA A 49 12.33 -13.37 -1.13
N LEU A 50 12.77 -12.23 -1.66
CA LEU A 50 12.54 -10.91 -1.08
C LEU A 50 11.24 -10.29 -1.60
N PRO A 51 10.62 -9.36 -0.85
CA PRO A 51 9.46 -8.62 -1.33
C PRO A 51 9.77 -7.79 -2.59
N ALA A 52 8.86 -7.77 -3.56
CA ALA A 52 9.09 -7.15 -4.88
C ALA A 52 9.40 -5.64 -4.86
N SER A 53 9.12 -4.93 -3.76
CA SER A 53 9.40 -3.49 -3.60
C SER A 53 10.80 -3.18 -3.06
N LEU A 54 11.54 -4.21 -2.64
CA LEU A 54 12.84 -4.05 -1.99
C LEU A 54 13.92 -3.93 -3.07
N ILE A 55 14.79 -2.93 -2.92
CA ILE A 55 16.02 -2.81 -3.73
C ILE A 55 17.23 -3.06 -2.84
N ALA A 56 18.37 -3.42 -3.45
CA ALA A 56 19.59 -3.78 -2.71
C ALA A 56 19.95 -2.74 -1.63
N SER A 57 19.83 -1.44 -1.93
CA SER A 57 20.13 -0.35 -1.00
C SER A 57 19.25 -0.28 0.25
N ASN A 58 18.14 -1.02 0.30
CA ASN A 58 17.32 -1.14 1.50
C ASN A 58 17.88 -2.13 2.53
N LEU A 59 18.72 -3.08 2.10
CA LEU A 59 19.33 -4.05 3.00
C LEU A 59 20.39 -3.37 3.87
N ARG A 60 20.40 -3.70 5.16
CA ARG A 60 21.44 -3.25 6.09
C ARG A 60 22.35 -4.42 6.43
N VAL A 61 23.66 -4.16 6.45
CA VAL A 61 24.67 -5.21 6.67
C VAL A 61 25.39 -4.93 7.97
N TYR A 62 25.52 -5.93 8.83
CA TYR A 62 26.27 -5.89 10.08
C TYR A 62 27.40 -6.91 10.02
N SER A 63 28.48 -6.66 10.75
CA SER A 63 29.69 -7.50 10.68
C SER A 63 29.45 -8.93 11.13
N ASN A 64 28.59 -9.17 12.12
CA ASN A 64 28.20 -10.48 12.62
C ASN A 64 26.96 -10.40 13.52
N ARG A 65 26.53 -11.54 14.05
CA ARG A 65 25.38 -11.66 14.96
C ARG A 65 25.53 -10.82 16.24
N ALA A 66 26.72 -10.79 16.84
CA ALA A 66 26.97 -10.01 18.05
C ALA A 66 26.82 -8.50 17.82
N ALA A 67 27.37 -7.99 16.72
CA ALA A 67 27.23 -6.58 16.32
C ALA A 67 25.79 -6.21 15.94
N TYR A 68 25.02 -7.17 15.41
CA TYR A 68 23.61 -6.97 15.15
C TYR A 68 22.81 -6.85 16.44
N ASP A 69 23.03 -7.77 17.39
CA ASP A 69 22.31 -7.90 18.68
C ASP A 69 22.68 -6.87 19.74
N GLU A 70 23.72 -6.08 19.51
CA GLU A 70 24.05 -4.93 20.34
C GLU A 70 22.94 -3.85 20.30
N GLU A 71 22.55 -3.32 21.46
CA GLU A 71 21.45 -2.34 21.60
C GLU A 71 21.64 -1.08 20.72
N ASN A 72 22.89 -0.71 20.45
CA ASN A 72 23.27 0.40 19.58
C ASN A 72 24.10 -0.04 18.36
N GLY A 73 24.00 -1.33 17.99
CA GLY A 73 24.70 -1.91 16.85
C GLY A 73 24.43 -1.09 15.59
N GLN A 74 25.51 -0.61 14.96
CA GLN A 74 25.40 0.17 13.72
C GLN A 74 25.67 -0.71 12.50
N PRO A 75 24.87 -0.59 11.44
CA PRO A 75 25.19 -1.26 10.19
C PRO A 75 26.49 -0.68 9.62
N LEU A 76 27.22 -1.53 8.92
CA LEU A 76 28.41 -1.14 8.17
C LEU A 76 28.05 -0.12 7.09
N LYS A 77 28.94 0.84 6.88
CA LYS A 77 28.82 1.79 5.77
C LYS A 77 28.97 1.04 4.45
N ALA A 78 28.28 1.49 3.41
CA ALA A 78 28.41 0.88 2.08
C ALA A 78 29.87 0.84 1.60
N SER A 79 30.63 1.91 1.83
CA SER A 79 32.05 2.01 1.49
C SER A 79 33.00 1.33 2.48
N ALA A 80 32.48 0.58 3.47
CA ALA A 80 33.35 -0.16 4.37
C ALA A 80 33.97 -1.33 3.60
N SER A 81 35.26 -1.57 3.79
CA SER A 81 35.90 -2.75 3.20
C SER A 81 35.19 -3.99 3.69
N VAL A 82 34.92 -4.88 2.73
CA VAL A 82 34.35 -6.18 3.05
C VAL A 82 35.45 -7.11 3.59
N ASP A 83 36.74 -6.77 3.45
CA ASP A 83 37.87 -7.60 3.85
C ASP A 83 37.80 -8.04 5.31
N ASP A 84 38.22 -9.29 5.53
CA ASP A 84 38.16 -9.99 6.82
C ASP A 84 36.77 -10.30 7.40
N LEU A 85 35.67 -10.03 6.69
CA LEU A 85 34.31 -10.35 7.14
C LEU A 85 33.75 -11.63 6.50
N GLY A 86 32.92 -12.38 7.24
CA GLY A 86 32.18 -13.55 6.75
C GLY A 86 33.06 -14.70 6.29
N LYS A 87 34.14 -15.00 7.03
CA LYS A 87 35.12 -16.04 6.70
C LYS A 87 34.51 -17.45 6.76
N ASP A 88 33.60 -17.65 7.71
CA ASP A 88 32.87 -18.88 7.98
C ASP A 88 31.43 -18.56 8.43
N ASP A 89 30.64 -19.60 8.64
CA ASP A 89 29.24 -19.52 9.08
C ASP A 89 29.09 -18.96 10.50
N ASP A 90 30.04 -19.24 11.40
CA ASP A 90 30.07 -18.67 12.76
C ASP A 90 30.26 -17.14 12.75
N CYS A 91 31.02 -16.62 11.77
CA CYS A 91 31.29 -15.20 11.57
C CYS A 91 30.48 -14.60 10.42
N ALA A 92 29.36 -15.20 10.03
CA ALA A 92 28.54 -14.74 8.92
C ALA A 92 28.07 -13.29 9.12
N LEU A 93 28.14 -12.48 8.06
CA LEU A 93 27.56 -11.14 8.09
C LEU A 93 26.04 -11.23 8.23
N ILE A 94 25.47 -10.36 9.05
CA ILE A 94 24.02 -10.27 9.16
C ILE A 94 23.50 -9.29 8.13
N VAL A 95 22.66 -9.78 7.23
CA VAL A 95 21.97 -8.97 6.24
C VAL A 95 20.52 -8.83 6.70
N GLU A 96 20.23 -7.68 7.30
CA GLU A 96 18.89 -7.33 7.76
C GLU A 96 18.02 -6.97 6.56
N VAL A 97 16.93 -7.73 6.41
CA VAL A 97 15.83 -7.46 5.51
C VAL A 97 14.86 -6.53 6.24
N PRO A 98 14.70 -5.27 5.82
CA PRO A 98 13.72 -4.40 6.42
C PRO A 98 12.32 -4.96 6.20
N THR A 99 11.56 -5.13 7.28
CA THR A 99 10.10 -5.14 7.21
C THR A 99 9.68 -3.84 6.52
N GLN A 100 8.68 -3.86 5.65
CA GLN A 100 8.29 -2.75 4.75
C GLN A 100 7.83 -1.43 5.43
N HIS A 101 8.37 -1.08 6.59
CA HIS A 101 8.43 0.27 7.10
C HIS A 101 9.53 1.06 6.40
N LEU A 102 9.26 1.56 5.19
CA LEU A 102 9.79 2.87 4.82
C LEU A 102 9.10 3.93 5.70
N VAL A 103 9.44 3.95 6.98
CA VAL A 103 9.11 5.05 7.90
C VAL A 103 10.34 5.95 7.94
N PRO A 104 10.24 7.23 7.55
CA PRO A 104 11.27 8.21 7.86
C PRO A 104 11.46 8.26 9.38
N ARG A 105 12.70 8.14 9.84
CA ARG A 105 13.09 8.29 11.25
C ARG A 105 12.44 9.52 11.86
N THR A 106 11.51 9.31 12.79
CA THR A 106 11.36 10.16 13.97
C THR A 106 10.85 9.26 15.08
N VAL A 107 11.65 9.15 16.14
CA VAL A 107 11.32 8.40 17.34
C VAL A 107 10.08 9.05 17.95
N ALA A 108 8.92 8.41 17.80
CA ALA A 108 7.74 8.70 18.59
C ALA A 108 7.44 7.48 19.45
N SER A 109 7.61 7.70 20.74
CA SER A 109 7.25 6.86 21.88
C SER A 109 6.00 6.01 21.67
N VAL A 110 6.11 4.75 22.11
CA VAL A 110 5.03 3.85 22.55
C VAL A 110 3.81 3.89 21.63
N ALA A 111 3.75 2.91 20.73
CA ALA A 111 2.54 2.55 20.00
C ALA A 111 1.34 2.55 20.97
N GLU A 112 0.47 3.57 20.83
CA GLU A 112 -0.96 3.31 20.98
C GLU A 112 -1.20 2.03 20.18
N LEU A 113 -1.57 0.94 20.84
CA LEU A 113 -2.14 -0.22 20.19
C LEU A 113 -3.36 0.31 19.42
N ILE A 114 -3.18 0.64 18.14
CA ILE A 114 -4.25 1.16 17.29
C ILE A 114 -5.26 0.04 17.19
N ALA A 115 -6.33 0.15 17.97
CA ALA A 115 -7.45 -0.75 17.90
C ALA A 115 -8.00 -0.66 16.47
N ILE A 116 -7.87 -1.76 15.75
CA ILE A 116 -8.31 -1.82 14.37
C ILE A 116 -9.83 -1.70 14.37
N PRO A 117 -10.39 -0.78 13.58
CA PRO A 117 -11.83 -0.57 13.55
C PRO A 117 -12.55 -1.88 13.25
N ARG A 118 -13.57 -2.20 14.06
CA ARG A 118 -14.45 -3.31 13.76
C ARG A 118 -15.41 -2.91 12.65
N THR A 119 -15.62 -3.82 11.72
CA THR A 119 -16.62 -3.71 10.69
C THR A 119 -18.02 -3.79 11.28
N THR A 120 -18.94 -3.07 10.65
CA THR A 120 -20.38 -3.15 10.91
C THR A 120 -21.09 -3.36 9.58
N ALA A 121 -22.27 -3.99 9.59
CA ALA A 121 -23.03 -4.17 8.36
C ALA A 121 -23.46 -2.82 7.78
N LEU A 122 -23.37 -2.68 6.45
CA LEU A 122 -23.92 -1.52 5.76
C LEU A 122 -25.44 -1.73 5.60
N ASN A 123 -26.23 -0.78 6.08
CA ASN A 123 -27.69 -0.80 5.93
C ASN A 123 -28.10 -0.26 4.55
N GLU A 124 -29.37 -0.46 4.14
CA GLU A 124 -29.95 0.14 2.93
C GLU A 124 -29.20 -0.21 1.62
N LEU A 125 -28.79 -1.47 1.51
CA LEU A 125 -27.96 -1.97 0.40
C LEU A 125 -28.56 -1.72 -0.99
N GLU A 126 -29.89 -1.84 -1.12
CA GLU A 126 -30.58 -1.64 -2.39
C GLU A 126 -30.46 -0.19 -2.86
N THR A 127 -30.71 0.77 -1.97
CA THR A 127 -30.59 2.21 -2.25
C THR A 127 -29.15 2.59 -2.60
N TYR A 128 -28.15 2.11 -1.84
CA TYR A 128 -26.74 2.34 -2.20
C TYR A 128 -26.38 1.76 -3.57
N ALA A 129 -26.95 0.60 -3.92
CA ALA A 129 -26.74 0.00 -5.23
C ALA A 129 -27.38 0.86 -6.34
N GLU A 130 -28.60 1.35 -6.16
CA GLU A 130 -29.26 2.24 -7.12
C GLU A 130 -28.44 3.53 -7.38
N GLU A 131 -27.83 4.08 -6.34
CA GLU A 131 -27.00 5.30 -6.40
C GLU A 131 -25.65 5.13 -7.13
N CYS A 132 -25.19 3.92 -7.42
CA CYS A 132 -23.85 3.75 -8.01
C CYS A 132 -23.69 2.59 -9.00
N LEU A 133 -24.55 1.58 -9.03
CA LEU A 133 -24.33 0.36 -9.82
C LEU A 133 -24.31 0.63 -11.34
N SER A 134 -25.11 1.59 -11.80
CA SER A 134 -25.22 2.04 -13.18
C SER A 134 -24.32 3.23 -13.53
N LEU A 135 -23.30 3.54 -12.70
CA LEU A 135 -22.40 4.70 -12.91
C LEU A 135 -21.85 4.82 -14.35
N THR A 136 -21.52 3.70 -14.99
CA THR A 136 -21.01 3.66 -16.38
C THR A 136 -22.09 3.94 -17.44
N GLU A 137 -23.35 3.79 -17.07
CA GLU A 137 -24.52 3.88 -17.94
C GLU A 137 -25.30 5.18 -17.73
N TRP A 138 -24.97 5.97 -16.71
CA TRP A 138 -25.59 7.27 -16.45
C TRP A 138 -25.65 8.18 -17.67
N ASP A 139 -26.80 8.83 -17.81
CA ASP A 139 -27.08 9.81 -18.86
C ASP A 139 -26.24 11.07 -18.66
N VAL A 140 -25.58 11.49 -19.74
CA VAL A 140 -24.76 12.70 -19.75
C VAL A 140 -25.65 13.93 -19.79
N GLY A 141 -25.28 14.97 -19.05
CA GLY A 141 -26.04 16.21 -18.96
C GLY A 141 -27.23 16.12 -17.99
N VAL A 142 -27.32 15.05 -17.19
CA VAL A 142 -28.35 14.83 -16.18
C VAL A 142 -27.77 14.98 -14.78
N VAL A 143 -28.58 15.47 -13.85
CA VAL A 143 -28.27 15.50 -12.43
C VAL A 143 -28.72 14.18 -11.80
N HIS A 144 -27.77 13.40 -11.29
CA HIS A 144 -28.02 12.14 -10.60
C HIS A 144 -28.02 12.36 -9.09
N LYS A 145 -28.92 11.66 -8.39
CA LYS A 145 -29.05 11.75 -6.94
C LYS A 145 -28.27 10.62 -6.27
N ILE A 146 -27.54 10.97 -5.22
CA ILE A 146 -26.70 10.10 -4.39
C ILE A 146 -26.87 10.41 -2.89
N PRO A 147 -28.11 10.44 -2.35
CA PRO A 147 -28.38 10.90 -1.00
C PRO A 147 -27.71 10.07 0.10
N LEU A 148 -27.69 8.73 0.01
CA LEU A 148 -27.05 7.89 1.03
C LEU A 148 -25.54 7.99 0.97
N ILE A 149 -24.93 8.01 -0.21
CA ILE A 149 -23.49 8.25 -0.34
C ILE A 149 -23.14 9.64 0.24
N TRP A 150 -23.96 10.66 -0.03
CA TRP A 150 -23.77 11.99 0.53
C TRP A 150 -23.89 12.01 2.05
N GLU A 151 -24.90 11.36 2.61
CA GLU A 151 -25.10 11.24 4.05
C GLU A 151 -23.94 10.51 4.71
N PHE A 152 -23.52 9.36 4.18
CA PHE A 152 -22.35 8.61 4.63
C PHE A 152 -21.09 9.48 4.65
N MET A 153 -20.89 10.27 3.59
CA MET A 153 -19.71 11.13 3.43
C MET A 153 -19.78 12.41 4.25
N SER A 154 -20.94 12.80 4.80
CA SER A 154 -21.14 14.06 5.52
C SER A 154 -20.17 14.24 6.70
N SER A 155 -19.93 13.17 7.46
CA SER A 155 -19.00 13.15 8.59
C SER A 155 -17.54 12.91 8.19
N LEU A 156 -17.30 12.62 6.91
CA LEU A 156 -16.00 12.28 6.33
C LEU A 156 -15.50 13.37 5.37
N GLY A 157 -15.83 14.63 5.67
CA GLY A 157 -15.42 15.80 4.89
C GLY A 157 -16.35 16.19 3.76
N GLY A 158 -17.43 15.43 3.54
CA GLY A 158 -18.37 15.62 2.45
C GLY A 158 -17.79 15.25 1.09
N CYS A 159 -18.68 14.96 0.14
CA CYS A 159 -18.33 14.74 -1.27
C CYS A 159 -19.13 15.63 -2.22
N THR A 160 -20.32 16.09 -1.84
CA THR A 160 -21.16 17.07 -2.57
C THR A 160 -21.94 17.91 -1.56
N THR A 161 -22.52 19.03 -1.99
CA THR A 161 -23.30 19.93 -1.12
C THR A 161 -24.78 19.57 -1.01
N SER A 162 -25.35 18.86 -2.00
CA SER A 162 -26.79 18.60 -2.08
C SER A 162 -27.18 17.12 -2.19
N GLY A 163 -26.21 16.21 -2.16
CA GLY A 163 -26.47 14.81 -2.50
C GLY A 163 -26.76 14.60 -3.98
N GLU A 164 -26.34 15.54 -4.83
CA GLU A 164 -26.53 15.48 -6.26
C GLU A 164 -25.20 15.60 -6.99
N MET A 165 -25.14 15.02 -8.18
CA MET A 165 -23.99 15.05 -9.08
C MET A 165 -24.44 15.32 -10.51
N PHE A 166 -24.00 16.44 -11.09
CA PHE A 166 -24.18 16.69 -12.52
C PHE A 166 -23.18 15.82 -13.30
N TRP A 167 -23.69 14.92 -14.14
CA TRP A 167 -22.87 13.96 -14.85
C TRP A 167 -22.42 14.50 -16.20
N ARG A 168 -21.12 14.82 -16.31
CA ARG A 168 -20.54 15.39 -17.53
C ARG A 168 -19.99 14.32 -18.45
N MET A 169 -19.77 14.71 -19.71
CA MET A 169 -19.15 13.84 -20.70
C MET A 169 -17.74 13.42 -20.26
N GLU A 170 -16.99 14.35 -19.66
CA GLU A 170 -15.65 14.10 -19.15
C GLU A 170 -15.65 13.08 -18.01
N ASP A 171 -16.62 13.17 -17.08
CA ASP A 171 -16.75 12.20 -15.99
C ASP A 171 -17.05 10.80 -16.54
N LYS A 172 -17.96 10.71 -17.50
CA LYS A 172 -18.29 9.44 -18.18
C LYS A 172 -17.08 8.85 -18.89
N GLN A 173 -16.31 9.65 -19.61
CA GLN A 173 -15.10 9.19 -20.31
C GLN A 173 -14.04 8.70 -19.33
N VAL A 174 -13.78 9.48 -18.26
CA VAL A 174 -12.82 9.13 -17.21
C VAL A 174 -13.20 7.82 -16.52
N VAL A 175 -14.47 7.66 -16.11
CA VAL A 175 -14.95 6.41 -15.49
C VAL A 175 -14.88 5.25 -16.45
N SER A 176 -15.31 5.43 -17.70
CA SER A 176 -15.28 4.36 -18.71
C SER A 176 -13.84 3.86 -18.92
N LEU A 177 -12.86 4.77 -19.03
CA LEU A 177 -11.45 4.42 -19.19
C LEU A 177 -10.89 3.68 -17.97
N MET A 178 -11.22 4.12 -16.75
CA MET A 178 -10.76 3.45 -15.53
C MET A 178 -11.38 2.05 -15.39
N VAL A 179 -12.70 1.94 -15.52
CA VAL A 179 -13.40 0.65 -15.38
C VAL A 179 -12.93 -0.34 -16.45
N ASP A 180 -12.83 0.10 -17.71
CA ASP A 180 -12.28 -0.72 -18.78
C ASP A 180 -10.84 -1.15 -18.49
N GLY A 181 -9.95 -0.21 -18.15
CA GLY A 181 -8.56 -0.54 -17.83
C GLY A 181 -8.42 -1.52 -16.66
N TRP A 182 -9.28 -1.40 -15.65
CA TRP A 182 -9.25 -2.23 -14.45
C TRP A 182 -9.84 -3.62 -14.64
N PHE A 183 -10.87 -3.77 -15.47
CA PHE A 183 -11.66 -5.00 -15.54
C PHE A 183 -11.68 -5.68 -16.90
N ARG A 184 -11.13 -5.06 -17.95
CA ARG A 184 -11.00 -5.71 -19.26
C ARG A 184 -10.26 -7.03 -19.13
N GLU A 185 -10.83 -8.08 -19.72
CA GLU A 185 -10.22 -9.40 -19.75
C GLU A 185 -8.90 -9.37 -20.53
N SER A 186 -7.99 -10.24 -20.11
CA SER A 186 -6.73 -10.41 -20.85
C SER A 186 -6.98 -11.16 -22.13
N THR A 187 -6.45 -10.65 -23.24
CA THR A 187 -6.39 -11.39 -24.49
C THR A 187 -4.98 -11.96 -24.66
N ARG A 188 -4.82 -12.95 -25.57
CA ARG A 188 -3.51 -13.55 -25.88
C ARG A 188 -2.45 -12.49 -26.25
N ASP A 189 -2.87 -11.39 -26.87
CA ASP A 189 -1.99 -10.31 -27.33
C ASP A 189 -1.89 -9.14 -26.34
N ARG A 190 -2.72 -9.13 -25.28
CA ARG A 190 -2.76 -8.08 -24.24
C ARG A 190 -3.05 -8.68 -22.87
N ILE A 191 -2.00 -9.06 -22.14
CA ILE A 191 -2.13 -9.60 -20.78
C ILE A 191 -2.43 -8.45 -19.79
N ASN A 192 -3.71 -8.24 -19.51
CA ASN A 192 -4.20 -7.30 -18.51
C ASN A 192 -4.08 -7.83 -17.07
N VAL A 193 -3.84 -9.15 -16.88
CA VAL A 193 -3.69 -9.80 -15.56
C VAL A 193 -2.45 -9.29 -14.80
N HIS A 194 -1.42 -8.80 -15.51
CA HIS A 194 -0.17 -8.30 -14.92
C HIS A 194 -0.02 -6.77 -14.98
N ALA A 195 -1.01 -6.05 -15.51
CA ALA A 195 -0.96 -4.59 -15.55
C ALA A 195 -1.15 -4.04 -14.13
N ASN A 196 -0.20 -3.23 -13.67
CA ASN A 196 -0.33 -2.46 -12.45
C ASN A 196 -1.53 -1.51 -12.62
N LYS A 197 -2.68 -1.80 -12.00
CA LYS A 197 -3.97 -1.11 -12.19
C LYS A 197 -4.02 0.30 -11.55
N LYS A 198 -2.88 0.97 -11.46
CA LYS A 198 -2.74 2.30 -10.90
C LYS A 198 -3.33 3.32 -11.85
N SER A 199 -4.27 4.11 -11.34
CA SER A 199 -4.85 5.24 -12.06
C SER A 199 -4.71 6.50 -11.22
N ILE A 200 -4.39 7.61 -11.88
CA ILE A 200 -4.24 8.92 -11.24
C ILE A 200 -5.21 9.87 -11.93
N LEU A 201 -6.14 10.41 -11.16
CA LEU A 201 -7.08 11.44 -11.62
C LEU A 201 -6.58 12.82 -11.21
N MET A 202 -6.26 13.65 -12.19
CA MET A 202 -5.81 15.03 -12.01
C MET A 202 -6.80 16.02 -12.61
N GLY A 203 -6.84 17.24 -12.09
CA GLY A 203 -7.69 18.30 -12.60
C GLY A 203 -7.83 19.46 -11.64
N SER A 204 -8.44 20.56 -12.10
CA SER A 204 -8.57 21.80 -11.33
C SER A 204 -9.28 21.62 -9.98
N PRO A 205 -8.94 22.42 -8.95
CA PRO A 205 -9.69 22.43 -7.69
C PRO A 205 -11.19 22.67 -7.91
N GLY A 206 -12.04 22.01 -7.13
CA GLY A 206 -13.50 22.19 -7.20
C GLY A 206 -14.22 21.46 -8.34
N ILE A 207 -13.51 20.86 -9.30
CA ILE A 207 -14.13 20.24 -10.49
C ILE A 207 -14.91 18.93 -10.18
N GLY A 208 -14.95 18.46 -8.94
CA GLY A 208 -15.70 17.26 -8.54
C GLY A 208 -14.92 15.94 -8.44
N LYS A 209 -13.57 15.97 -8.52
CA LYS A 209 -12.73 14.74 -8.44
C LYS A 209 -13.01 13.89 -7.20
N SER A 210 -13.12 14.52 -6.04
CA SER A 210 -13.38 13.81 -4.78
C SER A 210 -14.78 13.21 -4.75
N THR A 211 -15.78 13.89 -5.33
CA THR A 211 -17.14 13.37 -5.51
C THR A 211 -17.11 12.11 -6.35
N LEU A 212 -16.46 12.19 -7.52
CA LEU A 212 -16.33 11.06 -8.44
C LEU A 212 -15.64 9.87 -7.78
N LEU A 213 -14.52 10.11 -7.09
CA LEU A 213 -13.78 9.05 -6.39
C LEU A 213 -14.64 8.37 -5.29
N CYS A 214 -15.44 9.14 -4.55
CA CYS A 214 -16.32 8.57 -3.52
C CYS A 214 -17.40 7.69 -4.17
N VAL A 215 -18.11 8.18 -5.18
CA VAL A 215 -19.14 7.38 -5.90
C VAL A 215 -18.52 6.12 -6.53
N MET A 216 -17.30 6.24 -7.08
CA MET A 216 -16.55 5.09 -7.59
C MET A 216 -16.20 4.06 -6.53
N ALA A 217 -15.89 4.46 -5.29
CA ALA A 217 -15.63 3.53 -4.20
C ALA A 217 -16.85 2.61 -3.94
N PHE A 218 -18.05 3.19 -3.91
CA PHE A 218 -19.30 2.43 -3.79
C PHE A 218 -19.53 1.55 -5.03
N HIS A 219 -19.35 2.10 -6.23
CA HIS A 219 -19.49 1.35 -7.48
C HIS A 219 -18.61 0.09 -7.52
N LEU A 220 -17.34 0.20 -7.10
CA LEU A 220 -16.40 -0.91 -7.03
C LEU A 220 -16.87 -2.03 -6.07
N VAL A 221 -17.47 -1.65 -4.94
CA VAL A 221 -18.00 -2.60 -3.96
C VAL A 221 -19.28 -3.26 -4.48
N PHE A 222 -20.24 -2.48 -4.98
CA PHE A 222 -21.54 -2.99 -5.36
C PHE A 222 -21.52 -3.76 -6.70
N LYS A 223 -20.90 -3.20 -7.74
CA LYS A 223 -20.82 -3.81 -9.08
C LYS A 223 -19.72 -4.85 -9.19
N HIS A 224 -18.54 -4.56 -8.67
CA HIS A 224 -17.33 -5.38 -8.88
C HIS A 224 -16.90 -6.23 -7.67
N LYS A 225 -17.67 -6.18 -6.57
CA LYS A 225 -17.43 -6.97 -5.35
C LYS A 225 -16.00 -6.80 -4.80
N LYS A 226 -15.46 -5.58 -4.86
CA LYS A 226 -14.11 -5.26 -4.35
C LYS A 226 -14.18 -4.72 -2.93
N ASN A 227 -13.17 -5.06 -2.12
CA ASN A 227 -12.95 -4.43 -0.83
C ASN A 227 -12.14 -3.16 -1.09
N VAL A 228 -12.62 -2.04 -0.58
CA VAL A 228 -12.13 -0.70 -0.91
C VAL A 228 -11.81 0.03 0.39
N LEU A 229 -10.57 0.48 0.50
CA LEU A 229 -10.12 1.40 1.54
C LEU A 229 -9.89 2.77 0.90
N VAL A 230 -10.55 3.79 1.44
CA VAL A 230 -10.40 5.17 0.97
C VAL A 230 -9.75 6.00 2.07
N TYR A 231 -8.61 6.63 1.77
CA TYR A 231 -7.98 7.60 2.64
C TYR A 231 -8.04 8.99 2.00
N ARG A 232 -8.58 9.96 2.74
CA ARG A 232 -8.79 11.32 2.25
C ARG A 232 -7.95 12.30 3.04
N ARG A 233 -7.09 13.03 2.33
CA ARG A 233 -6.35 14.17 2.86
C ARG A 233 -7.14 15.45 2.62
N LEU A 234 -7.77 15.97 3.68
CA LEU A 234 -8.62 17.15 3.57
C LEU A 234 -7.82 18.41 3.91
N THR A 235 -7.97 19.47 3.10
CA THR A 235 -7.16 20.71 3.22
C THR A 235 -7.94 21.89 3.81
N GLY A 236 -9.17 21.69 4.29
CA GLY A 236 -10.00 22.74 4.90
C GLY A 236 -9.63 23.03 6.36
N ARG A 237 -9.72 24.30 6.79
CA ARG A 237 -9.35 24.77 8.16
C ARG A 237 -10.06 24.04 9.33
N LYS A 238 -11.17 23.34 9.07
CA LYS A 238 -11.94 22.56 10.07
C LYS A 238 -12.08 21.08 9.69
N GLN A 239 -11.44 20.65 8.62
CA GLN A 239 -11.50 19.27 8.16
C GLN A 239 -10.22 18.55 8.57
N SER A 240 -10.37 17.37 9.14
CA SER A 240 -9.25 16.47 9.40
C SER A 240 -9.28 15.34 8.39
N ASN A 241 -8.12 14.80 8.05
CA ASN A 241 -8.02 13.60 7.24
C ASN A 241 -8.96 12.52 7.78
N CYS A 242 -9.51 11.73 6.89
CA CYS A 242 -10.43 10.67 7.25
C CYS A 242 -10.14 9.42 6.43
N LEU A 243 -10.67 8.32 6.90
CA LEU A 243 -10.56 7.03 6.26
C LEU A 243 -11.89 6.31 6.36
N PHE A 244 -12.27 5.59 5.33
CA PHE A 244 -13.36 4.63 5.42
C PHE A 244 -13.05 3.38 4.61
N TYR A 245 -13.69 2.29 5.00
CA TYR A 245 -13.60 1.00 4.36
C TYR A 245 -15.00 0.53 3.99
N LEU A 246 -15.11 -0.08 2.81
CA LEU A 246 -16.28 -0.80 2.34
C LEU A 246 -15.80 -2.13 1.77
N GLY A 247 -16.43 -3.25 2.14
CA GLY A 247 -16.03 -4.54 1.59
C GLY A 247 -17.02 -5.64 1.91
N TYR A 248 -16.60 -6.89 1.70
CA TYR A 248 -17.41 -8.07 1.95
C TYR A 248 -16.82 -8.91 3.07
N GLU A 249 -17.66 -9.26 4.05
CA GLU A 249 -17.38 -10.26 5.08
C GLU A 249 -18.59 -11.20 5.15
N ASP A 250 -18.35 -12.51 5.04
CA ASP A 250 -19.39 -13.55 5.05
C ASP A 250 -20.56 -13.27 4.09
N GLY A 251 -20.25 -12.76 2.89
CA GLY A 251 -21.23 -12.44 1.85
C GLY A 251 -22.04 -11.16 2.09
N LYS A 252 -21.78 -10.42 3.18
CA LYS A 252 -22.46 -9.17 3.51
C LYS A 252 -21.55 -7.97 3.25
N VAL A 253 -22.14 -6.86 2.78
CA VAL A 253 -21.40 -5.60 2.67
C VAL A 253 -21.21 -5.03 4.07
N VAL A 254 -19.96 -4.75 4.42
CA VAL A 254 -19.56 -4.19 5.71
C VAL A 254 -18.80 -2.89 5.52
N GLN A 255 -18.81 -2.07 6.56
CA GLN A 255 -18.18 -0.77 6.58
C GLN A 255 -17.55 -0.45 7.93
N PHE A 256 -16.55 0.42 7.90
CA PHE A 256 -16.15 1.23 9.05
C PHE A 256 -15.62 2.58 8.56
N ALA A 257 -15.64 3.56 9.46
CA ALA A 257 -15.09 4.88 9.19
C ALA A 257 -14.29 5.41 10.37
N VAL A 258 -13.21 6.11 10.08
CA VAL A 258 -12.32 6.75 11.05
C VAL A 258 -12.23 8.23 10.72
N GLN A 259 -12.88 9.04 11.56
CA GLN A 259 -12.74 10.48 11.52
C GLN A 259 -11.37 10.89 12.07
N ARG A 260 -10.80 11.98 11.57
CA ARG A 260 -9.50 12.51 12.03
C ARG A 260 -8.35 11.50 11.94
N CYS A 261 -8.40 10.60 10.96
CA CYS A 261 -7.41 9.56 10.72
C CYS A 261 -6.07 10.15 10.28
N LYS A 262 -5.03 10.00 11.10
CA LYS A 262 -3.65 10.39 10.71
C LYS A 262 -3.08 9.39 9.70
N ALA A 263 -2.09 9.84 8.92
CA ALA A 263 -1.44 8.99 7.92
C ALA A 263 -0.84 7.69 8.50
N PRO A 264 -0.13 7.71 9.66
CA PRO A 264 0.36 6.47 10.28
C PRO A 264 -0.76 5.48 10.62
N ASN A 265 -1.91 5.98 11.10
CA ASN A 265 -3.06 5.13 11.42
C ASN A 265 -3.65 4.52 10.15
N ALA A 266 -3.76 5.29 9.07
CA ALA A 266 -4.24 4.78 7.78
C ALA A 266 -3.33 3.70 7.20
N ILE A 267 -2.01 3.87 7.33
CA ILE A 267 -1.00 2.86 6.93
C ILE A 267 -1.19 1.59 7.75
N SER A 268 -1.30 1.69 9.08
CA SER A 268 -1.49 0.53 9.96
C SER A 268 -2.79 -0.23 9.64
N ILE A 269 -3.89 0.49 9.40
CA ILE A 269 -5.18 -0.12 9.00
C ILE A 269 -5.05 -0.83 7.65
N TYR A 270 -4.43 -0.18 6.66
CA TYR A 270 -4.22 -0.79 5.34
C TYR A 270 -3.36 -2.05 5.44
N GLU A 271 -2.24 -2.00 6.17
CA GLU A 271 -1.35 -3.14 6.42
C GLU A 271 -2.10 -4.31 7.08
N HIS A 272 -3.00 -4.03 8.01
CA HIS A 272 -3.80 -5.09 8.62
C HIS A 272 -4.80 -5.71 7.64
N LEU A 273 -5.53 -4.89 6.87
CA LEU A 273 -6.49 -5.38 5.89
C LEU A 273 -5.81 -6.26 4.84
N ILE A 274 -4.63 -5.87 4.33
CA ILE A 274 -3.89 -6.68 3.36
C ILE A 274 -3.31 -7.96 3.99
N ARG A 275 -2.97 -7.97 5.29
CA ARG A 275 -2.54 -9.19 6.00
C ARG A 275 -3.68 -10.19 6.15
N GLN A 276 -4.89 -9.71 6.45
CA GLN A 276 -6.06 -10.57 6.61
C GLN A 276 -6.64 -11.06 5.28
N GLN A 277 -6.71 -10.18 4.28
CA GLN A 277 -7.47 -10.42 3.06
C GLN A 277 -6.57 -10.66 1.83
N GLY A 278 -5.28 -10.35 1.91
CA GLY A 278 -4.35 -10.36 0.78
C GLY A 278 -4.33 -9.03 0.01
N ILE A 279 -3.14 -8.62 -0.43
CA ILE A 279 -2.92 -7.34 -1.12
C ILE A 279 -3.72 -7.19 -2.42
N SER A 280 -4.01 -8.29 -3.13
CA SER A 280 -4.81 -8.28 -4.35
C SER A 280 -6.30 -8.02 -4.12
N ASN A 281 -6.75 -8.14 -2.87
CA ASN A 281 -8.17 -8.11 -2.52
C ASN A 281 -8.60 -6.78 -1.89
N VAL A 282 -7.65 -5.93 -1.48
CA VAL A 282 -7.92 -4.60 -0.91
C VAL A 282 -7.49 -3.51 -1.89
N TRP A 283 -8.46 -2.76 -2.40
CA TRP A 283 -8.25 -1.64 -3.30
C TRP A 283 -8.05 -0.35 -2.50
N LEU A 284 -6.94 0.34 -2.73
CA LEU A 284 -6.62 1.60 -2.05
C LEU A 284 -6.94 2.80 -2.95
N LEU A 285 -7.82 3.68 -2.47
CA LEU A 285 -8.17 4.94 -3.12
C LEU A 285 -7.65 6.09 -2.25
N LEU A 286 -6.98 7.04 -2.89
CA LEU A 286 -6.34 8.18 -2.23
C LEU A 286 -6.95 9.49 -2.74
N ASP A 287 -7.48 10.31 -1.84
CA ASP A 287 -8.09 11.61 -2.15
C ASP A 287 -7.26 12.77 -1.56
N GLY A 288 -7.19 13.89 -2.29
CA GLY A 288 -6.55 15.13 -1.81
C GLY A 288 -5.01 15.14 -1.84
N PHE A 289 -4.39 14.26 -2.61
CA PHE A 289 -2.95 14.23 -2.82
C PHE A 289 -2.54 15.12 -4.00
N ARG A 290 -1.40 15.81 -3.86
CA ARG A 290 -0.79 16.58 -4.95
C ARG A 290 0.25 15.69 -5.62
N THR A 291 0.20 15.61 -6.94
CA THR A 291 1.33 15.11 -7.75
C THR A 291 2.38 16.21 -7.75
N GLY A 292 3.45 16.00 -6.98
CA GLY A 292 4.65 16.84 -6.99
C GLY A 292 5.59 16.40 -8.09
#